data_AF-A0A6G1DEL9-F1
#
_entry.id   AF-A0A6G1DEL9-F1
#
_cell.length_a   1.000
_cell.length_b   1.000
_cell.length_c   1.000
_cell.angle_alpha   90.00
_cell.angle_beta   90.00
_cell.angle_gamma   90.00
#
_symmetry.space_group_name_H-M   'P 1'
#
loop_
_entity.id
_entity.type
_entity.pdbx_description
1 polymer ?
#
loop_
_entity_poly.entity_id
_entity_poly.type
_entity_poly.pdbx_seq_one_letter_code
_entity_poly.pdbx_strand_id
1 'polypeptide(L)'
;MGHSANSLLGLEHPDAKWRAIRRFSTTELLAPRRLAALQSLCRDKVQGLVRRVSELAERGEPVRVRHVVLDMALSLMLSTIYSVDLDPESTAVFRAVVEEAMLLIGTANLSDLFPAIAALDLQGVRRRVAELFTITYRQYDEQVARRRPERDAGEARRNDLLNVVLDMEREWQQKGSVLSHDAMRVLFTVRTCHFFYDHLSF
;
A
#
# COMPACT_ATOMS: atom_id res chain seq x y z
N MET A 1 2.66 5.89 -29.02
CA MET A 1 2.55 5.90 -27.54
C MET A 1 1.99 7.26 -27.14
N GLY A 2 0.83 7.29 -26.46
CA GLY A 2 0.14 8.54 -26.12
C GLY A 2 0.63 9.17 -24.81
N HIS A 3 0.17 10.39 -24.51
CA HIS A 3 0.48 11.14 -23.28
C HIS A 3 0.22 10.33 -22.00
N SER A 4 -0.88 9.56 -21.97
CA SER A 4 -1.25 8.73 -20.83
C SER A 4 -0.22 7.67 -20.46
N ALA A 5 0.58 7.19 -21.41
CA ALA A 5 1.65 6.22 -21.12
C ALA A 5 2.84 6.84 -20.37
N ASN A 6 2.94 8.17 -20.36
CA ASN A 6 4.05 8.93 -19.78
C ASN A 6 3.62 9.87 -18.66
N SER A 7 2.32 9.98 -18.39
CA SER A 7 1.74 10.80 -17.34
C SER A 7 1.38 9.96 -16.11
N LEU A 8 1.73 10.44 -14.93
CA LEU A 8 1.36 9.84 -13.64
C LEU A 8 -0.06 10.26 -13.20
N LEU A 9 -0.51 11.44 -13.64
CA LEU A 9 -1.87 11.96 -13.43
C LEU A 9 -2.88 11.42 -14.45
N GLY A 10 -2.40 11.04 -15.63
CA GLY A 10 -3.17 10.39 -16.69
C GLY A 10 -3.54 8.95 -16.34
N LEU A 11 -4.08 8.71 -15.14
CA LEU A 11 -4.73 7.45 -14.81
C LEU A 11 -5.87 7.25 -15.80
N GLU A 12 -5.80 6.12 -16.50
CA GLU A 12 -6.78 5.66 -17.46
C GLU A 12 -8.20 5.82 -16.88
N HIS A 13 -9.15 6.20 -17.74
CA HIS A 13 -10.60 6.20 -17.47
C HIS A 13 -11.02 5.01 -16.59
N PRO A 14 -12.10 5.09 -15.78
CA PRO A 14 -12.52 4.02 -14.89
C PRO A 14 -12.82 2.71 -15.63
N ASP A 15 -11.76 1.95 -15.86
CA ASP A 15 -11.77 0.71 -16.59
C ASP A 15 -12.45 -0.35 -15.70
N ALA A 16 -12.94 -1.42 -16.32
CA ALA A 16 -13.48 -2.59 -15.62
C ALA A 16 -12.52 -3.06 -14.50
N LYS A 17 -11.20 -2.97 -14.74
CA LYS A 17 -10.14 -3.25 -13.76
C LYS A 17 -10.23 -2.36 -12.52
N TRP A 18 -10.27 -1.04 -12.68
CA TRP A 18 -10.35 -0.10 -11.54
C TRP A 18 -11.63 -0.33 -10.73
N ARG A 19 -12.77 -0.48 -11.42
CA ARG A 19 -14.05 -0.75 -10.74
C ARG A 19 -14.01 -2.07 -9.96
N ALA A 20 -13.40 -3.11 -10.52
CA ALA A 20 -13.23 -4.39 -9.84
C ALA A 20 -12.32 -4.27 -8.60
N ILE A 21 -11.18 -3.57 -8.72
CA ILE A 21 -10.26 -3.31 -7.60
C ILE A 21 -10.99 -2.51 -6.50
N ARG A 22 -11.71 -1.44 -6.87
CA ARG A 22 -12.48 -0.62 -5.93
C ARG A 22 -13.54 -1.47 -5.20
N ARG A 23 -14.31 -2.27 -5.94
CA ARG A 23 -15.32 -3.18 -5.37
C ARG A 23 -14.70 -4.15 -4.39
N PHE A 24 -13.67 -4.89 -4.80
CA PHE A 24 -12.93 -5.81 -3.93
C PHE A 24 -12.45 -5.10 -2.65
N SER A 25 -11.87 -3.92 -2.81
CA SER A 25 -11.32 -3.19 -1.67
C SER A 25 -12.40 -2.69 -0.71
N THR A 26 -13.60 -2.37 -1.20
CA THR A 26 -14.73 -1.99 -0.34
C THR A 26 -15.39 -3.20 0.33
N THR A 27 -15.48 -4.34 -0.35
CA THR A 27 -16.17 -5.53 0.17
C THR A 27 -15.30 -6.36 1.09
N GLU A 28 -13.97 -6.34 0.88
CA GLU A 28 -13.03 -7.15 1.65
C GLU A 28 -12.16 -6.29 2.55
N LEU A 29 -11.36 -5.37 2.00
CA LEU A 29 -10.39 -4.57 2.76
C LEU A 29 -11.07 -3.59 3.74
N LEU A 30 -12.08 -2.86 3.29
CA LEU A 30 -12.81 -1.86 4.07
C LEU A 30 -14.17 -2.34 4.57
N ALA A 31 -14.38 -3.66 4.62
CA ALA A 31 -15.60 -4.22 5.18
C ALA A 31 -15.77 -3.81 6.65
N PRO A 32 -17.00 -3.57 7.15
CA PRO A 32 -17.22 -3.20 8.55
C PRO A 32 -16.55 -4.14 9.55
N ARG A 33 -16.59 -5.45 9.27
CA ARG A 33 -15.89 -6.48 10.06
C ARG A 33 -14.38 -6.27 10.15
N ARG A 34 -13.74 -5.84 9.04
CA ARG A 34 -12.30 -5.56 8.99
C ARG A 34 -11.98 -4.25 9.70
N LEU A 35 -12.80 -3.22 9.52
CA LEU A 35 -12.65 -1.95 10.21
C LEU A 35 -12.76 -2.10 11.73
N ALA A 36 -13.68 -2.95 12.21
CA ALA A 36 -13.80 -3.26 13.63
C ALA A 36 -12.55 -3.98 14.17
N ALA A 37 -12.01 -4.96 13.44
CA ALA A 37 -10.76 -5.64 13.80
C ALA A 37 -9.54 -4.70 13.74
N LEU A 38 -9.56 -3.74 12.81
CA LEU A 38 -8.53 -2.71 12.70
C LEU A 38 -8.59 -1.76 13.90
N GLN A 39 -9.77 -1.49 14.46
CA GLN A 39 -9.93 -0.62 15.62
C GLN A 39 -9.26 -1.20 16.88
N SER A 40 -9.41 -2.51 17.14
CA SER A 40 -8.72 -3.16 18.26
C SER A 40 -7.21 -3.16 18.05
N LEU A 41 -6.75 -3.53 16.84
CA LEU A 41 -5.33 -3.52 16.51
C LEU A 41 -4.72 -2.12 16.60
N CYS A 42 -5.44 -1.09 16.12
CA CYS A 42 -5.01 0.30 16.21
C CYS A 42 -4.88 0.73 17.67
N ARG A 43 -5.85 0.37 18.53
CA ARG A 43 -5.78 0.65 19.97
C ARG A 43 -4.53 0.04 20.60
N ASP A 44 -4.24 -1.23 20.30
CA ASP A 44 -3.06 -1.92 20.84
C ASP A 44 -1.75 -1.26 20.38
N LYS A 45 -1.66 -0.89 19.09
CA LYS A 45 -0.49 -0.20 18.53
C LYS A 45 -0.32 1.21 19.11
N VAL A 46 -1.41 1.94 19.30
CA VAL A 46 -1.40 3.27 19.95
C VAL A 46 -0.96 3.17 21.40
N GLN A 47 -1.45 2.18 22.16
CA GLN A 47 -1.02 1.96 23.55
C GLN A 47 0.48 1.65 23.62
N GLY A 48 0.99 0.79 22.74
CA GLY A 48 2.41 0.51 22.63
C GLY A 48 3.25 1.76 22.30
N LEU A 49 2.74 2.61 21.42
CA LEU A 49 3.37 3.88 21.05
C LEU A 49 3.39 4.88 22.20
N VAL A 50 2.28 5.03 22.93
CA VAL A 50 2.20 5.86 24.15
C VAL A 50 3.23 5.40 25.16
N ARG A 51 3.31 4.09 25.43
CA ARG A 51 4.31 3.52 26.36
C ARG A 51 5.74 3.87 25.93
N ARG A 52 6.08 3.68 24.65
CA ARG A 52 7.41 4.00 24.12
C ARG A 52 7.74 5.49 24.23
N VAL A 53 6.77 6.36 23.96
CA VAL A 53 6.95 7.81 24.09
C VAL A 53 7.14 8.20 25.55
N SER A 54 6.39 7.62 26.49
CA SER A 54 6.57 7.84 27.93
C SER A 54 7.96 7.41 28.39
N GLU A 55 8.44 6.23 27.98
CA GLU A 55 9.78 5.75 28.30
C GLU A 55 10.88 6.68 27.75
N LEU A 56 10.72 7.24 26.54
CA LEU A 56 11.64 8.22 25.98
C LEU A 56 11.61 9.54 26.75
N ALA A 57 10.42 9.99 27.15
CA ALA A 57 10.24 11.20 27.94
C ALA A 57 10.89 11.09 29.33
N GLU A 58 10.76 9.94 30.00
CA GLU A 58 11.44 9.64 31.27
C GLU A 58 12.97 9.72 31.17
N ARG A 59 13.53 9.37 30.01
CA ARG A 59 14.96 9.47 29.71
C ARG A 59 15.39 10.84 29.17
N GLY A 60 14.46 11.77 28.98
CA GLY A 60 14.73 13.08 28.36
C GLY A 60 15.14 12.99 26.89
N GLU A 61 14.81 11.90 26.20
CA GLU A 61 15.19 11.67 24.80
C GLU A 61 14.19 12.33 23.83
N PRO A 62 14.68 12.97 22.75
CA PRO A 62 13.81 13.59 21.76
C PRO A 62 13.04 12.56 20.93
N VAL A 63 11.75 12.83 20.70
CA VAL A 63 10.87 11.98 19.89
C VAL A 63 10.62 12.60 18.52
N ARG A 64 10.98 11.87 17.45
CA ARG A 64 10.59 12.23 16.08
C ARG A 64 9.17 11.76 15.80
N VAL A 65 8.18 12.60 16.12
CA VAL A 65 6.74 12.28 16.02
C VAL A 65 6.35 11.75 14.64
N ARG A 66 6.82 12.40 13.56
CA ARG A 66 6.64 11.93 12.16
C ARG A 66 6.98 10.45 12.01
N HIS A 67 8.15 10.04 12.48
CA HIS A 67 8.64 8.67 12.32
C HIS A 67 7.82 7.70 13.15
N VAL A 68 7.55 8.06 14.39
CA VAL A 68 6.79 7.22 15.32
C VAL A 68 5.36 6.97 14.82
N VAL A 69 4.69 7.99 14.28
CA VAL A 69 3.35 7.84 13.70
C VAL A 69 3.38 7.03 12.40
N LEU A 70 4.36 7.28 11.52
CA LEU A 70 4.46 6.55 10.26
C LEU A 70 4.77 5.06 10.47
N ASP A 71 5.60 4.72 11.47
CA ASP A 71 5.87 3.32 11.84
C ASP A 71 4.63 2.60 12.32
N MET A 72 3.86 3.27 13.17
CA MET A 72 2.60 2.73 13.65
C MET A 72 1.65 2.47 12.50
N ALA A 73 1.52 3.41 11.56
CA ALA A 73 0.67 3.26 10.39
C ALA A 73 1.14 2.10 9.49
N LEU A 74 2.45 1.97 9.25
CA LEU A 74 3.03 0.87 8.47
C LEU A 74 2.82 -0.49 9.15
N SER A 75 3.07 -0.58 10.45
CA SER A 75 2.85 -1.81 11.23
C SER A 75 1.38 -2.21 11.22
N LEU A 76 0.46 -1.25 11.41
CA LEU A 76 -0.98 -1.48 11.32
C LEU A 76 -1.38 -2.00 9.93
N MET A 77 -0.87 -1.36 8.87
CA MET A 77 -1.16 -1.72 7.49
C MET A 77 -0.66 -3.14 7.16
N LEU A 78 0.59 -3.46 7.50
CA LEU A 78 1.20 -4.75 7.18
C LEU A 78 0.66 -5.89 8.05
N SER A 79 0.30 -5.61 9.30
CA SER A 79 -0.45 -6.54 10.15
C SER A 79 -1.84 -6.86 9.55
N THR A 80 -2.51 -5.87 8.95
CA THR A 80 -3.81 -6.08 8.32
C THR A 80 -3.69 -6.87 7.02
N ILE A 81 -2.67 -6.56 6.20
CA ILE A 81 -2.52 -7.16 4.88
C ILE A 81 -1.92 -8.57 4.97
N TYR A 82 -0.85 -8.73 5.76
CA TYR A 82 -0.03 -9.95 5.79
C TYR A 82 -0.01 -10.63 7.18
N SER A 83 -0.60 -10.02 8.21
CA SER A 83 -0.41 -10.45 9.61
C SER A 83 1.08 -10.54 9.99
N VAL A 84 1.85 -9.54 9.55
CA VAL A 84 3.29 -9.43 9.80
C VAL A 84 3.58 -8.06 10.40
N ASP A 85 4.43 -8.07 11.43
CA ASP A 85 5.15 -6.89 11.87
C ASP A 85 6.54 -6.89 11.24
N LEU A 86 6.94 -5.73 10.70
CA LEU A 86 8.28 -5.56 10.15
C LEU A 86 9.31 -5.44 11.26
N ASP A 87 10.50 -5.96 11.01
CA ASP A 87 11.67 -5.63 11.80
C ASP A 87 12.03 -4.14 11.63
N PRO A 88 12.88 -3.57 12.51
CA PRO A 88 13.23 -2.15 12.47
C PRO A 88 13.88 -1.68 11.16
N GLU A 89 14.66 -2.55 10.51
CA GLU A 89 15.36 -2.23 9.26
C GLU A 89 14.35 -2.16 8.10
N SER A 90 13.52 -3.19 7.95
CA SER A 90 12.43 -3.20 6.97
C SER A 90 11.45 -2.04 7.18
N THR A 91 11.13 -1.73 8.44
CA THR A 91 10.28 -0.59 8.79
C THR A 91 10.89 0.74 8.30
N ALA A 92 12.20 0.94 8.48
CA ALA A 92 12.88 2.13 8.00
C ALA A 92 12.88 2.23 6.47
N VAL A 93 13.05 1.11 5.76
CA VAL A 93 12.96 1.07 4.28
C VAL A 93 11.55 1.44 3.82
N PHE A 94 10.52 0.82 4.37
CA PHE A 94 9.13 1.12 4.00
C PHE A 94 8.72 2.56 4.33
N ARG A 95 9.23 3.11 5.44
CA ARG A 95 9.05 4.52 5.78
C ARG A 95 9.67 5.42 4.71
N ALA A 96 10.90 5.15 4.29
CA ALA A 96 11.56 5.93 3.24
C ALA A 96 10.76 5.87 1.93
N VAL A 97 10.24 4.69 1.57
CA VAL A 97 9.35 4.51 0.41
C VAL A 97 8.11 5.38 0.50
N VAL A 98 7.41 5.38 1.64
CA VAL A 98 6.19 6.21 1.81
C VAL A 98 6.53 7.70 1.79
N GLU A 99 7.62 8.11 2.44
CA GLU A 99 8.04 9.52 2.45
C GLU A 99 8.41 10.01 1.04
N GLU A 100 9.13 9.20 0.26
CA GLU A 100 9.45 9.52 -1.11
C GLU A 100 8.21 9.53 -2.01
N ALA A 101 7.29 8.57 -1.85
CA ALA A 101 6.03 8.55 -2.58
C ALA A 101 5.24 9.85 -2.35
N MET A 102 5.13 10.30 -1.09
CA MET A 102 4.43 11.54 -0.75
C MET A 102 5.07 12.78 -1.38
N LEU A 103 6.41 12.83 -1.45
CA LEU A 103 7.13 13.90 -2.15
C LEU A 103 6.87 13.87 -3.66
N LEU A 104 6.90 12.70 -4.28
CA LEU A 104 6.69 12.54 -5.72
C LEU A 104 5.25 12.91 -6.12
N ILE A 105 4.25 12.53 -5.32
CA ILE A 105 2.84 12.89 -5.54
C ILE A 105 2.62 14.40 -5.44
N GLY A 106 3.31 15.06 -4.50
CA GLY A 106 3.24 16.51 -4.32
C GLY A 106 4.04 17.31 -5.36
N THR A 107 4.81 16.65 -6.23
CA THR A 107 5.66 17.32 -7.21
C THR A 107 4.84 17.75 -8.43
N ALA A 108 4.90 19.03 -8.80
CA ALA A 108 4.38 19.51 -10.07
C ALA A 108 5.24 18.96 -11.23
N ASN A 109 4.87 17.80 -11.76
CA ASN A 109 5.59 17.11 -12.80
C ASN A 109 5.26 17.69 -14.19
N LEU A 110 6.25 18.30 -14.84
CA LEU A 110 6.18 18.87 -16.18
C LEU A 110 5.75 17.83 -17.22
N SER A 111 6.11 16.56 -17.01
CA SER A 111 5.69 15.46 -17.90
C SER A 111 4.18 15.25 -17.88
N ASP A 112 3.48 15.67 -16.82
CA ASP A 112 2.02 15.62 -16.76
C ASP A 112 1.36 16.84 -17.44
N LEU A 113 2.04 17.99 -17.43
CA LEU A 113 1.54 19.26 -17.95
C LEU A 113 1.83 19.47 -19.44
N PHE A 114 2.94 18.93 -19.94
CA PHE A 114 3.43 19.18 -21.30
C PHE A 114 3.60 17.86 -22.08
N PRO A 115 2.56 17.41 -22.81
CA PRO A 115 2.58 16.14 -23.53
C PRO A 115 3.74 15.95 -24.51
N ALA A 116 4.18 17.04 -25.15
CA ALA A 116 5.25 17.01 -26.14
C ALA A 116 6.59 16.53 -25.56
N ILE A 117 6.82 16.70 -24.25
CA ILE A 117 8.06 16.33 -23.56
C ILE A 117 7.88 15.21 -22.53
N ALA A 118 6.67 14.67 -22.39
CA ALA A 118 6.34 13.70 -21.35
C ALA A 118 7.22 12.45 -21.39
N ALA A 119 7.62 12.00 -22.58
CA ALA A 119 8.48 10.82 -22.74
C ALA A 119 9.90 11.01 -22.16
N LEU A 120 10.37 12.25 -22.01
CA LEU A 120 11.73 12.54 -21.54
C LEU A 120 11.90 12.34 -20.03
N ASP A 121 10.80 12.36 -19.25
CA ASP A 121 10.83 12.25 -17.78
C ASP A 121 11.86 13.21 -17.15
N LEU A 122 11.80 14.50 -17.50
CA LEU A 122 12.83 15.49 -17.15
C LEU A 122 13.08 15.62 -15.64
N GLN A 123 12.05 15.40 -14.82
CA GLN A 123 12.15 15.42 -13.36
C GLN A 123 12.41 14.03 -12.75
N GLY A 124 12.50 12.98 -13.58
CA GLY A 124 12.74 11.60 -13.17
C GLY A 124 11.64 11.00 -12.30
N VAL A 125 10.45 11.63 -12.23
CA VAL A 125 9.37 11.24 -11.32
C VAL A 125 8.89 9.85 -11.67
N ARG A 126 8.73 9.54 -12.97
CA ARG A 126 8.27 8.23 -13.42
C ARG A 126 9.27 7.13 -13.07
N ARG A 127 10.57 7.37 -13.30
CA ARG A 127 11.62 6.42 -12.91
C ARG A 127 11.64 6.16 -11.40
N ARG A 128 11.56 7.21 -10.58
CA ARG A 128 11.56 7.07 -9.11
C ARG A 128 10.32 6.33 -8.61
N VAL A 129 9.15 6.64 -9.15
CA VAL A 129 7.91 5.90 -8.84
C VAL A 129 8.05 4.41 -9.19
N ALA A 130 8.67 4.07 -10.32
CA ALA A 130 8.92 2.67 -10.69
C ALA A 130 9.87 1.94 -9.71
N GLU A 131 10.87 2.64 -9.17
CA GLU A 131 11.76 2.10 -8.13
C GLU A 131 10.99 1.82 -6.82
N LEU A 132 10.10 2.73 -6.41
CA LEU A 132 9.22 2.52 -5.24
C LEU A 132 8.27 1.33 -5.41
N PHE A 133 7.68 1.18 -6.61
CA PHE A 133 6.85 0.03 -6.94
C PHE A 133 7.66 -1.28 -6.87
N THR A 134 8.91 -1.28 -7.30
CA THR A 134 9.76 -2.47 -7.26
C THR A 134 9.95 -2.98 -5.83
N ILE A 135 10.20 -2.07 -4.87
CA ILE A 135 10.35 -2.42 -3.44
C ILE A 135 9.04 -3.00 -2.88
N THR A 136 7.92 -2.32 -3.14
CA THR A 136 6.62 -2.74 -2.60
C THR A 136 6.13 -4.05 -3.21
N TYR A 137 6.33 -4.24 -4.51
CA TYR A 137 5.98 -5.47 -5.21
C TYR A 137 6.81 -6.65 -4.76
N ARG A 138 8.12 -6.45 -4.52
CA ARG A 138 8.97 -7.50 -3.97
C ARG A 138 8.42 -8.03 -2.64
N GLN A 139 8.00 -7.14 -1.74
CA GLN A 139 7.39 -7.55 -0.48
C GLN A 139 6.12 -8.37 -0.71
N TYR A 140 5.23 -7.93 -1.60
CA TYR A 140 4.03 -8.69 -1.93
C TYR A 140 4.37 -10.08 -2.46
N ASP A 141 5.29 -10.17 -3.42
CA ASP A 141 5.71 -11.42 -4.05
C ASP A 141 6.36 -12.37 -3.03
N GLU A 142 7.19 -11.86 -2.12
CA GLU A 142 7.79 -12.63 -1.03
C GLU A 142 6.72 -13.19 -0.08
N GLN A 143 5.70 -12.40 0.27
CA GLN A 143 4.60 -12.88 1.13
C GLN A 143 3.76 -13.94 0.41
N VAL A 144 3.47 -13.76 -0.88
CA VAL A 144 2.77 -14.78 -1.69
C VAL A 144 3.59 -16.08 -1.76
N ALA A 145 4.89 -15.98 -2.03
CA ALA A 145 5.79 -17.12 -2.13
C ALA A 145 5.90 -17.90 -0.81
N ARG A 146 5.83 -17.21 0.34
CA ARG A 146 5.75 -17.85 1.66
C ARG A 146 4.40 -18.51 1.91
N ARG A 147 3.30 -17.85 1.54
CA ARG A 147 1.94 -18.30 1.88
C ARG A 147 1.45 -19.48 1.06
N ARG A 148 1.87 -19.62 -0.20
CA ARG A 148 1.39 -20.71 -1.07
C ARG A 148 1.78 -22.10 -0.54
N PRO A 149 3.05 -22.38 -0.21
CA PRO A 149 3.44 -23.67 0.37
C PRO A 149 2.75 -24.00 1.69
N GLU A 150 2.62 -23.02 2.60
CA GLU A 150 1.91 -23.20 3.89
C GLU A 150 0.46 -23.67 3.67
N ARG A 151 -0.20 -23.13 2.64
CA ARG A 151 -1.57 -23.53 2.26
C ARG A 151 -1.62 -24.92 1.65
N ASP A 152 -0.66 -25.28 0.82
CA ASP A 152 -0.59 -26.61 0.19
C ASP A 152 -0.26 -27.70 1.23
N ALA A 153 0.48 -27.33 2.29
CA ALA A 153 0.74 -28.19 3.45
C ALA A 153 -0.46 -28.32 4.41
N GLY A 154 -1.57 -27.62 4.16
CA GLY A 154 -2.79 -27.70 4.97
C GLY A 154 -2.74 -26.89 6.27
N GLU A 155 -1.83 -25.92 6.39
CA GLU A 155 -1.77 -25.06 7.57
C GLU A 155 -3.03 -24.19 7.76
N ALA A 156 -3.28 -23.78 9.01
CA ALA A 156 -4.40 -22.90 9.33
C ALA A 156 -4.28 -21.56 8.59
N ARG A 157 -5.34 -21.19 7.87
CA ARG A 157 -5.41 -19.90 7.17
C ARG A 157 -5.41 -18.77 8.20
N ARG A 158 -4.56 -17.75 7.99
CA ARG A 158 -4.65 -16.52 8.77
C ARG A 158 -5.82 -15.69 8.26
N ASN A 159 -6.44 -14.96 9.17
CA ASN A 159 -7.49 -14.01 8.83
C ASN A 159 -6.90 -12.67 8.37
N ASP A 160 -6.07 -12.71 7.32
CA ASP A 160 -5.46 -11.52 6.71
C ASP A 160 -6.04 -11.26 5.31
N LEU A 161 -5.67 -10.13 4.70
CA LEU A 161 -6.19 -9.78 3.37
C LEU A 161 -5.52 -10.58 2.27
N LEU A 162 -4.24 -10.92 2.42
CA LEU A 162 -3.53 -11.74 1.46
C LEU A 162 -4.22 -13.09 1.28
N ASN A 163 -4.70 -13.71 2.36
CA ASN A 163 -5.45 -14.97 2.26
C ASN A 163 -6.78 -14.80 1.53
N VAL A 164 -7.50 -13.69 1.73
CA VAL A 164 -8.71 -13.39 0.96
C VAL A 164 -8.38 -13.23 -0.52
N VAL A 165 -7.28 -12.54 -0.85
CA VAL A 165 -6.80 -12.40 -2.24
C VAL A 165 -6.54 -13.78 -2.85
N LEU A 166 -5.78 -14.62 -2.16
CA LEU A 166 -5.40 -15.95 -2.62
C LEU A 166 -6.60 -16.91 -2.74
N ASP A 167 -7.62 -16.75 -1.88
CA ASP A 167 -8.88 -17.50 -1.99
C ASP A 167 -9.68 -17.07 -3.22
N MET A 168 -9.79 -15.76 -3.45
CA MET A 168 -10.53 -15.20 -4.59
C MET A 168 -9.83 -15.37 -5.94
N GLU A 169 -8.50 -15.47 -5.95
CA GLU A 169 -7.71 -15.65 -7.19
C GLU A 169 -8.18 -16.87 -7.98
N ARG A 170 -8.54 -17.97 -7.30
CA ARG A 170 -9.08 -19.17 -7.95
C ARG A 170 -10.42 -18.89 -8.65
N GLU A 171 -11.31 -18.13 -8.02
CA GLU A 171 -12.60 -17.76 -8.61
C GLU A 171 -12.44 -16.80 -9.78
N TRP A 172 -11.48 -15.88 -9.70
CA TRP A 172 -11.19 -14.92 -10.76
C TRP A 172 -10.67 -15.59 -12.03
N GLN A 173 -9.78 -16.58 -11.88
CA GLN A 173 -9.26 -17.38 -13.00
C GLN A 173 -10.38 -18.16 -13.69
N GLN A 174 -11.31 -18.74 -12.93
CA GLN A 174 -12.44 -19.50 -13.48
C GLN A 174 -13.47 -18.61 -14.20
N LYS A 175 -13.69 -17.39 -13.71
CA LYS A 175 -14.69 -16.44 -14.24
C LYS A 175 -14.14 -15.52 -15.34
N GLY A 176 -12.87 -15.67 -15.73
CA GLY A 176 -12.20 -14.76 -16.68
C GLY A 176 -12.18 -13.30 -16.17
N SER A 177 -12.00 -13.12 -14.86
CA SER A 177 -12.02 -11.80 -14.22
C SER A 177 -10.83 -10.93 -14.66
N VAL A 178 -11.04 -9.62 -14.71
CA VAL A 178 -9.98 -8.63 -14.95
C VAL A 178 -9.02 -8.53 -13.76
N LEU A 179 -9.39 -9.06 -12.60
CA LEU A 179 -8.53 -9.15 -11.42
C LEU A 179 -7.54 -10.32 -11.58
N SER A 180 -6.26 -9.98 -11.64
CA SER A 180 -5.14 -10.91 -11.69
C SER A 180 -4.18 -10.67 -10.52
N HIS A 181 -3.22 -11.57 -10.34
CA HIS A 181 -2.11 -11.39 -9.41
C HIS A 181 -1.45 -10.00 -9.53
N ASP A 182 -1.20 -9.54 -10.76
CA ASP A 182 -0.60 -8.22 -11.01
C ASP A 182 -1.54 -7.06 -10.66
N ALA A 183 -2.86 -7.23 -10.85
CA ALA A 183 -3.83 -6.24 -10.40
C ALA A 183 -3.82 -6.08 -8.87
N MET A 184 -3.56 -7.17 -8.14
CA MET A 184 -3.49 -7.15 -6.68
C MET A 184 -2.20 -6.53 -6.15
N ARG A 185 -1.06 -6.75 -6.83
CA ARG A 185 0.19 -6.01 -6.56
C ARG A 185 -0.03 -4.51 -6.60
N VAL A 186 -0.75 -4.03 -7.62
CA VAL A 186 -1.11 -2.62 -7.77
C VAL A 186 -2.01 -2.14 -6.63
N LEU A 187 -3.05 -2.90 -6.25
CA LEU A 187 -3.94 -2.54 -5.14
C LEU A 187 -3.16 -2.27 -3.83
N PHE A 188 -2.23 -3.16 -3.49
CA PHE A 188 -1.45 -3.05 -2.25
C PHE A 188 -0.40 -1.94 -2.28
N THR A 189 -0.21 -1.28 -3.43
CA THR A 189 0.72 -0.16 -3.57
C THR A 189 0.02 1.20 -3.75
N VAL A 190 -1.20 1.23 -4.29
CA VAL A 190 -1.82 2.48 -4.78
C VAL A 190 -2.78 3.15 -3.80
N ARG A 191 -3.20 2.51 -2.70
CA ARG A 191 -4.29 3.05 -1.86
C ARG A 191 -3.89 3.99 -0.71
N THR A 192 -2.73 4.65 -0.78
CA THR A 192 -2.44 5.85 0.03
C THR A 192 -2.68 7.16 -0.72
N CYS A 193 -2.87 7.13 -2.05
CA CYS A 193 -2.81 8.36 -2.86
C CYS A 193 -4.17 8.96 -3.25
N HIS A 194 -5.23 8.17 -3.36
CA HIS A 194 -6.54 8.68 -3.82
C HIS A 194 -7.39 9.29 -2.69
N PHE A 195 -7.13 8.93 -1.43
CA PHE A 195 -7.94 9.42 -0.30
C PHE A 195 -7.63 10.89 0.09
N PHE A 196 -6.47 11.42 -0.31
CA PHE A 196 -6.06 12.79 0.04
C PHE A 196 -6.56 13.85 -0.95
N TYR A 197 -6.88 13.48 -2.20
CA TYR A 197 -7.32 14.46 -3.21
C TYR A 197 -8.84 14.72 -3.19
N ASP A 198 -9.67 13.72 -2.87
CA ASP A 198 -11.14 13.87 -2.85
C ASP A 198 -11.66 14.71 -1.66
N HIS A 199 -10.84 14.98 -0.65
CA HIS A 199 -11.23 15.72 0.57
C HIS A 199 -10.61 17.12 0.73
N LEU A 200 -9.92 17.63 -0.30
CA LEU A 200 -9.32 18.98 -0.30
C LEU A 200 -9.87 19.92 -1.38
N SER A 201 -11.04 19.63 -1.93
CA SER A 201 -11.78 20.60 -2.75
C SER A 201 -12.63 21.49 -1.84
N PHE A 202 -12.10 22.66 -1.49
CA PHE A 202 -12.91 23.83 -1.11
C PHE A 202 -13.48 24.49 -2.37
#